data_AF-A0A930AUG7-F1
#
_entry.id   AF-A0A930AUG7-F1
#
_cell.length_a   1.000
_cell.length_b   1.000
_cell.length_c   1.000
_cell.angle_alpha   90.00
_cell.angle_beta   90.00
_cell.angle_gamma   90.00
#
_symmetry.space_group_name_H-M   'P 1'
#
loop_
_entity.id
_entity.type
_entity.pdbx_description
1 polymer ?
#
loop_
_entity_poly.entity_id
_entity_poly.type
_entity_poly.pdbx_seq_one_letter_code
_entity_poly.pdbx_strand_id
1 'polypeptide(L)'
;MKKFKAFLRPALTIMLMLSIFIPVISNVSIHVEAAEEFEAYTKSGEYPASDHIKNPIYIRPKGATEKGIVGYCFNDHKAFPESSFSPRKVYYTKEAGSGAVFEELADTERVTGEDLYNGLLRVVYDGYPNNKSGIQERYGLTDGQFRQITQFAVWYYTDSFNMPLRDTSGLAYSQNELDAFNDLINSTTAIPAGTSIDIYRSKNADYQHLLSGHIVDPTPTPTPTPTPTPTPTPTPVPTPTPTPTPTPTPTPVPTPTPTPVPTPTPTPVPTPTPGTTTPKTGDRGDISLYAGLMLVSGLVIVCVLFSCKQQA
;
A
#
# COMPACT_ATOMS: atom_id res chain seq x y z
N MET A 1 35.35 -89.23 -5.31
CA MET A 1 35.36 -87.79 -5.68
C MET A 1 33.92 -87.43 -6.07
N LYS A 2 33.24 -86.37 -5.61
CA LYS A 2 33.51 -85.19 -4.74
C LYS A 2 32.39 -85.15 -3.66
N LYS A 3 32.65 -85.02 -2.34
CA LYS A 3 32.57 -83.79 -1.51
C LYS A 3 31.48 -82.80 -1.98
N PHE A 4 30.55 -82.23 -1.19
CA PHE A 4 30.19 -82.18 0.26
C PHE A 4 28.66 -81.78 0.33
N LYS A 5 27.89 -81.70 1.43
CA LYS A 5 27.99 -81.91 2.90
C LYS A 5 26.54 -82.24 3.38
N ALA A 6 26.26 -83.27 4.19
CA ALA A 6 26.07 -83.22 5.65
C ALA A 6 25.45 -81.92 6.23
N PHE A 7 24.13 -81.86 6.45
CA PHE A 7 23.46 -82.10 7.76
C PHE A 7 21.94 -81.87 7.60
N LEU A 8 21.11 -82.85 7.95
CA LEU A 8 19.64 -82.74 7.83
C LEU A 8 19.00 -82.65 9.22
N ARG A 9 18.10 -81.67 9.42
CA ARG A 9 17.33 -81.34 10.65
C ARG A 9 18.15 -80.52 11.69
N PRO A 10 17.52 -79.61 12.46
CA PRO A 10 16.08 -79.40 12.65
C PRO A 10 15.55 -78.03 12.16
N ALA A 11 14.49 -78.05 11.34
CA ALA A 11 13.85 -76.84 10.81
C ALA A 11 12.33 -76.75 11.11
N LEU A 12 11.87 -77.41 12.18
CA LEU A 12 10.43 -77.58 12.49
C LEU A 12 10.05 -77.07 13.90
N THR A 13 10.85 -76.17 14.49
CA THR A 13 10.57 -75.63 15.84
C THR A 13 10.87 -74.13 15.97
N ILE A 14 11.04 -73.43 14.83
CA ILE A 14 11.12 -71.95 14.74
C ILE A 14 10.05 -71.44 13.75
N MET A 15 8.85 -72.02 13.84
CA MET A 15 7.65 -71.68 13.06
C MET A 15 6.39 -71.68 13.95
N LEU A 16 6.54 -71.33 15.23
CA LEU A 16 5.42 -71.21 16.18
C LEU A 16 5.65 -70.18 17.31
N MET A 17 6.65 -69.30 17.18
CA MET A 17 6.98 -68.23 18.14
C MET A 17 7.35 -66.92 17.42
N LEU A 18 6.61 -66.58 16.37
CA LEU A 18 6.77 -65.34 15.60
C LEU A 18 5.41 -64.75 15.17
N SER A 19 4.38 -65.02 15.97
CA SER A 19 2.96 -64.73 15.68
C SER A 19 2.33 -63.75 16.66
N ILE A 20 3.10 -63.20 17.61
CA ILE A 20 2.61 -62.27 18.66
C ILE A 20 3.49 -61.01 18.71
N PHE A 21 3.68 -60.39 17.56
CA PHE A 21 3.94 -58.95 17.42
C PHE A 21 3.28 -58.51 16.12
N ILE A 22 1.94 -58.57 16.10
CA ILE A 22 1.16 -57.74 15.17
C ILE A 22 1.50 -56.30 15.59
N PRO A 23 2.18 -55.49 14.77
CA PRO A 23 2.19 -54.07 15.05
C PRO A 23 0.73 -53.64 15.02
N VAL A 24 0.27 -52.97 16.09
CA VAL A 24 -0.94 -52.16 16.00
C VAL A 24 -0.58 -51.03 15.07
N ILE A 25 -0.72 -51.30 13.76
CA ILE A 25 -0.88 -50.27 12.75
C ILE A 25 -2.26 -49.71 13.08
N SER A 26 -2.28 -48.79 14.05
CA SER A 26 -3.35 -47.82 14.14
C SER A 26 -3.54 -47.32 12.73
N ASN A 27 -4.78 -47.37 12.24
CA ASN A 27 -5.13 -46.66 11.03
C ASN A 27 -4.93 -45.17 11.32
N VAL A 28 -3.69 -44.71 11.13
CA VAL A 28 -3.43 -43.41 10.55
C VAL A 28 -4.07 -43.52 9.18
N SER A 29 -5.38 -43.25 9.14
CA SER A 29 -5.95 -42.60 7.99
C SER A 29 -5.05 -41.41 7.75
N ILE A 30 -4.16 -41.56 6.77
CA ILE A 30 -3.67 -40.41 6.04
C ILE A 30 -4.96 -39.89 5.39
N HIS A 31 -5.65 -39.03 6.13
CA HIS A 31 -6.47 -38.01 5.52
C HIS A 31 -5.48 -37.28 4.63
N VAL A 32 -5.48 -37.66 3.35
CA VAL A 32 -5.04 -36.79 2.29
C VAL A 32 -6.02 -35.62 2.39
N GLU A 33 -5.61 -34.62 3.16
CA GLU A 33 -6.29 -33.35 3.24
C GLU A 33 -6.34 -32.85 1.80
N ALA A 34 -7.55 -32.83 1.24
CA ALA A 34 -7.73 -32.41 -0.13
C ALA A 34 -7.24 -30.97 -0.21
N ALA A 35 -6.24 -30.71 -1.05
CA ALA A 35 -5.62 -29.39 -1.17
C ALA A 35 -6.72 -28.33 -1.26
N GLU A 36 -6.68 -27.35 -0.35
CA GLU A 36 -7.77 -26.39 -0.19
C GLU A 36 -7.98 -25.64 -1.50
N GLU A 37 -9.13 -25.87 -2.14
CA GLU A 37 -9.50 -25.18 -3.37
C GLU A 37 -10.21 -23.88 -3.01
N PHE A 38 -9.90 -22.83 -3.76
CA PHE A 38 -10.50 -21.51 -3.60
C PHE A 38 -11.36 -21.16 -4.81
N GLU A 39 -12.47 -20.47 -4.59
CA GLU A 39 -13.22 -19.74 -5.62
C GLU A 39 -12.75 -18.29 -5.59
N ALA A 40 -12.44 -17.71 -6.77
CA ALA A 40 -12.30 -16.27 -6.91
C ALA A 40 -13.35 -15.70 -7.87
N TYR A 41 -13.77 -14.47 -7.59
CA TYR A 41 -14.80 -13.78 -8.38
C TYR A 41 -14.61 -12.27 -8.38
N THR A 42 -15.11 -11.61 -9.43
CA THR A 42 -15.19 -10.15 -9.51
C THR A 42 -16.55 -9.63 -9.02
N LYS A 43 -16.56 -8.46 -8.34
CA LYS A 43 -17.79 -7.83 -7.82
C LYS A 43 -18.08 -6.47 -8.48
N SER A 44 -18.38 -6.51 -9.77
CA SER A 44 -18.73 -5.29 -10.50
C SER A 44 -19.96 -4.59 -9.92
N GLY A 45 -19.91 -3.25 -9.87
CA GLY A 45 -20.93 -2.39 -9.28
C GLY A 45 -20.85 -2.23 -7.75
N GLU A 46 -19.80 -2.70 -7.08
CA GLU A 46 -19.60 -2.46 -5.63
C GLU A 46 -19.17 -1.03 -5.30
N TYR A 47 -18.40 -0.39 -6.19
CA TYR A 47 -17.86 0.96 -6.03
C TYR A 47 -18.50 1.93 -7.06
N PRO A 48 -18.60 3.23 -6.77
CA PRO A 48 -19.07 4.23 -7.71
C PRO A 48 -18.11 4.37 -8.91
N ALA A 49 -18.61 4.84 -10.06
CA ALA A 49 -17.79 5.02 -11.26
C ALA A 49 -16.64 6.03 -11.08
N SER A 50 -16.74 6.93 -10.10
CA SER A 50 -15.68 7.87 -9.70
C SER A 50 -14.46 7.19 -9.09
N ASP A 51 -14.58 5.95 -8.63
CA ASP A 51 -13.48 5.19 -8.02
C ASP A 51 -12.67 4.41 -9.06
N HIS A 52 -13.04 4.51 -10.35
CA HIS A 52 -12.41 3.86 -11.51
C HIS A 52 -12.37 2.31 -11.51
N ILE A 53 -12.66 1.66 -10.38
CA ILE A 53 -12.60 0.20 -10.20
C ILE A 53 -13.85 -0.53 -10.70
N LYS A 54 -13.70 -1.24 -11.83
CA LYS A 54 -14.80 -2.02 -12.44
C LYS A 54 -14.92 -3.45 -11.91
N ASN A 55 -13.81 -4.07 -11.55
CA ASN A 55 -13.69 -5.51 -11.29
C ASN A 55 -12.93 -5.81 -9.98
N PRO A 56 -13.42 -5.39 -8.80
CA PRO A 56 -12.79 -5.75 -7.52
C PRO A 56 -12.85 -7.27 -7.32
N ILE A 57 -11.69 -7.90 -7.07
CA ILE A 57 -11.56 -9.36 -6.93
C ILE A 57 -11.64 -9.77 -5.46
N TYR A 58 -12.37 -10.86 -5.19
CA TYR A 58 -12.40 -11.55 -3.91
C TYR A 58 -12.06 -13.02 -4.06
N ILE A 59 -11.47 -13.60 -3.02
CA ILE A 59 -11.01 -14.98 -2.96
C ILE A 59 -11.58 -15.64 -1.69
N ARG A 60 -12.13 -16.84 -1.78
CA ARG A 60 -12.69 -17.58 -0.63
C ARG A 60 -12.52 -19.09 -0.79
N PRO A 61 -12.55 -19.88 0.30
CA PRO A 61 -12.60 -21.34 0.20
C PRO A 61 -13.79 -21.79 -0.66
N LYS A 62 -13.58 -22.84 -1.47
CA LYS A 62 -14.58 -23.36 -2.40
C LYS A 62 -15.84 -23.80 -1.66
N GLY A 63 -16.98 -23.22 -2.06
CA GLY A 63 -18.28 -23.50 -1.43
C GLY A 63 -18.61 -22.63 -0.23
N ALA A 64 -17.69 -21.78 0.25
CA ALA A 64 -18.02 -20.75 1.23
C ALA A 64 -19.04 -19.75 0.65
N THR A 65 -19.98 -19.30 1.48
CA THR A 65 -21.00 -18.30 1.09
C THR A 65 -20.61 -16.88 1.49
N GLU A 66 -19.69 -16.74 2.44
CA GLU A 66 -19.19 -15.47 2.96
C GLU A 66 -18.47 -14.63 1.89
N LYS A 67 -18.28 -13.34 2.21
CA LYS A 67 -17.47 -12.43 1.39
C LYS A 67 -16.00 -12.84 1.51
N GLY A 68 -15.35 -13.09 0.38
CA GLY A 68 -13.94 -13.48 0.37
C GLY A 68 -12.99 -12.36 0.84
N ILE A 69 -11.73 -12.73 1.06
CA ILE A 69 -10.63 -11.78 1.26
C ILE A 69 -10.40 -10.97 -0.03
N VAL A 70 -9.81 -9.79 0.10
CA VAL A 70 -9.39 -8.98 -1.06
C VAL A 70 -8.27 -9.71 -1.80
N GLY A 71 -8.41 -9.85 -3.12
CA GLY A 71 -7.36 -10.32 -4.01
C GLY A 71 -6.99 -9.27 -5.05
N TYR A 72 -5.76 -9.37 -5.55
CA TYR A 72 -5.24 -8.64 -6.70
C TYR A 72 -4.81 -9.63 -7.77
N CYS A 73 -4.95 -9.26 -9.04
CA CYS A 73 -4.55 -10.09 -10.17
C CYS A 73 -3.19 -9.69 -10.75
N PHE A 74 -2.55 -10.63 -11.43
CA PHE A 74 -1.42 -10.43 -12.31
C PHE A 74 -1.57 -11.30 -13.57
N ASN A 75 -0.74 -11.05 -14.59
CA ASN A 75 -0.90 -11.52 -15.97
C ASN A 75 -2.09 -10.80 -16.65
N ASP A 76 -1.99 -9.47 -16.77
CA ASP A 76 -3.07 -8.55 -17.15
C ASP A 76 -3.75 -8.90 -18.49
N HIS A 77 -2.99 -9.52 -19.40
CA HIS A 77 -3.43 -10.05 -20.70
C HIS A 77 -4.34 -11.29 -20.62
N LYS A 78 -4.45 -11.95 -19.44
CA LYS A 78 -5.36 -13.08 -19.18
C LYS A 78 -6.74 -12.61 -18.70
N ALA A 79 -7.72 -13.51 -18.66
CA ALA A 79 -9.06 -13.18 -18.21
C ALA A 79 -9.15 -12.96 -16.69
N PHE A 80 -9.90 -11.94 -16.28
CA PHE A 80 -10.33 -11.75 -14.88
C PHE A 80 -11.15 -12.95 -14.37
N PRO A 81 -11.14 -13.24 -13.06
CA PRO A 81 -12.10 -14.15 -12.45
C PRO A 81 -13.54 -13.79 -12.80
N GLU A 82 -14.37 -14.81 -13.02
CA GLU A 82 -15.78 -14.67 -13.35
C GLU A 82 -16.53 -13.76 -12.37
N SER A 83 -17.54 -13.03 -12.85
CA SER A 83 -18.37 -12.19 -11.99
C SER A 83 -19.08 -13.03 -10.92
N SER A 84 -19.30 -12.46 -9.73
CA SER A 84 -20.11 -13.08 -8.67
C SER A 84 -21.53 -13.50 -9.12
N PHE A 85 -22.03 -12.87 -10.19
CA PHE A 85 -23.33 -13.17 -10.82
C PHE A 85 -23.25 -14.23 -11.93
N SER A 86 -22.04 -14.68 -12.30
CA SER A 86 -21.82 -15.71 -13.32
C SER A 86 -22.15 -17.10 -12.78
N PRO A 87 -22.81 -17.97 -13.58
CA PRO A 87 -22.96 -19.38 -13.25
C PRO A 87 -21.64 -20.15 -13.39
N ARG A 88 -20.65 -19.61 -14.11
CA ARG A 88 -19.31 -20.21 -14.24
C ARG A 88 -18.43 -19.80 -13.06
N LYS A 89 -17.66 -20.77 -12.55
CA LYS A 89 -16.77 -20.59 -11.40
C LYS A 89 -15.33 -20.87 -11.79
N VAL A 90 -14.41 -20.03 -11.34
CA VAL A 90 -12.96 -20.18 -11.54
C VAL A 90 -12.36 -20.63 -10.22
N TYR A 91 -11.56 -21.70 -10.28
CA TYR A 91 -10.98 -22.34 -9.09
C TYR A 91 -9.47 -22.17 -9.06
N TYR A 92 -8.95 -22.07 -7.85
CA TYR A 92 -7.55 -21.76 -7.55
C TYR A 92 -7.00 -22.70 -6.49
N THR A 93 -5.68 -22.91 -6.51
CA THR A 93 -4.92 -23.54 -5.42
C THR A 93 -4.06 -22.49 -4.73
N LYS A 94 -3.97 -22.55 -3.40
CA LYS A 94 -3.15 -21.63 -2.60
C LYS A 94 -1.73 -22.15 -2.39
N GLU A 95 -0.74 -21.28 -2.53
CA GLU A 95 0.67 -21.52 -2.16
C GLU A 95 1.31 -20.26 -1.56
N ALA A 96 2.45 -20.41 -0.88
CA ALA A 96 3.19 -19.28 -0.33
C ALA A 96 3.98 -18.56 -1.44
N GLY A 97 3.88 -17.24 -1.50
CA GLY A 97 4.63 -16.42 -2.43
C GLY A 97 6.14 -16.41 -2.15
N SER A 98 6.93 -16.38 -3.20
CA SER A 98 8.39 -16.19 -3.17
C SER A 98 8.86 -15.64 -4.52
N GLY A 99 10.08 -15.15 -4.62
CA GLY A 99 10.64 -14.69 -5.90
C GLY A 99 10.55 -15.77 -6.99
N ALA A 100 10.89 -17.02 -6.67
CA ALA A 100 10.85 -18.15 -7.60
C ALA A 100 9.42 -18.53 -8.05
N VAL A 101 8.42 -18.41 -7.17
CA VAL A 101 7.01 -18.64 -7.53
C VAL A 101 6.50 -17.54 -8.46
N PHE A 102 6.94 -16.28 -8.27
CA PHE A 102 6.62 -15.21 -9.21
C PHE A 102 7.34 -15.36 -10.55
N GLU A 103 8.62 -15.76 -10.58
CA GLU A 103 9.35 -16.06 -11.83
C GLU A 103 8.77 -17.24 -12.62
N GLU A 104 8.00 -18.13 -11.97
CA GLU A 104 7.27 -19.21 -12.64
C GLU A 104 5.91 -18.76 -13.21
N LEU A 105 5.29 -17.77 -12.57
CA LEU A 105 3.87 -17.44 -12.77
C LEU A 105 3.61 -16.11 -13.46
N ALA A 106 4.47 -15.12 -13.28
CA ALA A 106 4.47 -13.89 -14.06
C ALA A 106 5.19 -14.13 -15.39
N ASP A 107 4.78 -13.40 -16.44
CA ASP A 107 5.35 -13.54 -17.78
C ASP A 107 5.72 -12.20 -18.47
N THR A 108 5.54 -11.08 -17.77
CA THR A 108 5.80 -9.71 -18.26
C THR A 108 6.34 -8.77 -17.16
N GLU A 109 6.96 -9.34 -16.14
CA GLU A 109 7.43 -8.64 -14.94
C GLU A 109 8.48 -7.55 -15.22
N ARG A 110 8.41 -6.46 -14.44
CA ARG A 110 9.32 -5.31 -14.54
C ARG A 110 10.70 -5.59 -13.93
N VAL A 111 10.70 -6.41 -12.89
CA VAL A 111 11.84 -6.88 -12.09
C VAL A 111 11.57 -8.34 -11.73
N THR A 112 12.60 -9.12 -11.43
CA THR A 112 12.46 -10.56 -11.17
C THR A 112 12.85 -10.93 -9.72
N GLY A 113 12.65 -12.20 -9.36
CA GLY A 113 13.15 -12.81 -8.14
C GLY A 113 12.76 -12.07 -6.85
N GLU A 114 13.75 -11.86 -5.98
CA GLU A 114 13.53 -11.21 -4.69
C GLU A 114 13.14 -9.72 -4.81
N ASP A 115 13.59 -9.01 -5.84
CA ASP A 115 13.20 -7.60 -6.02
C ASP A 115 11.71 -7.48 -6.37
N LEU A 116 11.19 -8.42 -7.18
CA LEU A 116 9.76 -8.57 -7.47
C LEU A 116 8.95 -8.88 -6.20
N TYR A 117 9.37 -9.91 -5.46
CA TYR A 117 8.69 -10.32 -4.23
C TYR A 117 8.68 -9.19 -3.19
N ASN A 118 9.82 -8.53 -2.95
CA ASN A 118 9.95 -7.47 -1.95
C ASN A 118 9.27 -6.15 -2.37
N GLY A 119 9.13 -5.89 -3.68
CA GLY A 119 8.30 -4.80 -4.20
C GLY A 119 6.82 -5.06 -3.91
N LEU A 120 6.31 -6.21 -4.34
CA LEU A 120 4.92 -6.62 -4.11
C LEU A 120 4.57 -6.74 -2.63
N LEU A 121 5.50 -7.17 -1.78
CA LEU A 121 5.29 -7.30 -0.34
C LEU A 121 5.01 -5.93 0.31
N ARG A 122 5.67 -4.87 -0.18
CA ARG A 122 5.37 -3.49 0.22
C ARG A 122 4.04 -3.01 -0.35
N VAL A 123 3.74 -3.31 -1.62
CA VAL A 123 2.46 -2.96 -2.25
C VAL A 123 1.27 -3.54 -1.47
N VAL A 124 1.32 -4.81 -1.03
CA VAL A 124 0.20 -5.39 -0.26
C VAL A 124 0.15 -4.93 1.20
N TYR A 125 1.28 -4.54 1.79
CA TYR A 125 1.36 -4.05 3.17
C TYR A 125 0.89 -2.60 3.30
N ASP A 126 1.34 -1.74 2.38
CA ASP A 126 1.01 -0.31 2.34
C ASP A 126 -0.24 0.01 1.52
N GLY A 127 -0.65 -0.87 0.61
CA GLY A 127 -1.84 -0.72 -0.22
C GLY A 127 -3.14 -1.12 0.49
N TYR A 128 -4.25 -1.04 -0.23
CA TYR A 128 -5.57 -1.46 0.25
C TYR A 128 -5.61 -2.98 0.53
N PRO A 129 -6.35 -3.46 1.54
CA PRO A 129 -7.04 -2.72 2.60
C PRO A 129 -6.15 -2.42 3.82
N ASN A 130 -4.85 -2.69 3.74
CA ASN A 130 -3.96 -2.75 4.91
C ASN A 130 -3.40 -1.38 5.31
N ASN A 131 -3.06 -0.55 4.33
CA ASN A 131 -2.71 0.88 4.46
C ASN A 131 -1.70 1.20 5.57
N LYS A 132 -0.69 0.36 5.78
CA LYS A 132 0.19 0.44 6.96
C LYS A 132 1.11 1.66 6.99
N SER A 133 1.27 2.38 5.87
CA SER A 133 1.98 3.66 5.77
C SER A 133 1.06 4.90 5.68
N GLY A 134 -0.26 4.72 5.76
CA GLY A 134 -1.25 5.81 5.79
C GLY A 134 -1.33 6.60 4.48
N ILE A 135 -1.13 5.95 3.33
CA ILE A 135 -1.23 6.59 2.00
C ILE A 135 -2.69 6.97 1.72
N GLN A 136 -3.66 6.14 2.10
CA GLN A 136 -5.09 6.40 1.82
C GLN A 136 -5.56 7.72 2.45
N GLU A 137 -5.27 7.97 3.73
CA GLU A 137 -5.66 9.20 4.43
C GLU A 137 -4.83 10.40 3.99
N ARG A 138 -3.53 10.21 3.73
CA ARG A 138 -2.61 11.26 3.27
C ARG A 138 -3.11 11.95 2.00
N TYR A 139 -3.66 11.16 1.07
CA TYR A 139 -4.18 11.64 -0.20
C TYR A 139 -5.71 11.79 -0.24
N GLY A 140 -6.42 11.43 0.84
CA GLY A 140 -7.87 11.58 0.95
C GLY A 140 -8.66 10.67 0.01
N LEU A 141 -8.17 9.45 -0.23
CA LEU A 141 -8.71 8.52 -1.23
C LEU A 141 -9.89 7.70 -0.70
N THR A 142 -10.86 7.41 -1.56
CA THR A 142 -11.87 6.38 -1.27
C THR A 142 -11.25 4.98 -1.30
N ASP A 143 -11.93 4.02 -0.65
CA ASP A 143 -11.56 2.60 -0.71
C ASP A 143 -11.43 2.08 -2.15
N GLY A 144 -12.31 2.50 -3.06
CA GLY A 144 -12.29 2.04 -4.45
C GLY A 144 -11.13 2.64 -5.23
N GLN A 145 -10.86 3.95 -5.07
CA GLN A 145 -9.69 4.60 -5.66
C GLN A 145 -8.40 3.95 -5.18
N PHE A 146 -8.24 3.78 -3.86
CA PHE A 146 -7.00 3.22 -3.31
C PHE A 146 -6.83 1.73 -3.67
N ARG A 147 -7.92 0.97 -3.77
CA ARG A 147 -7.90 -0.39 -4.30
C ARG A 147 -7.52 -0.45 -5.77
N GLN A 148 -7.98 0.48 -6.61
CA GLN A 148 -7.59 0.58 -8.02
C GLN A 148 -6.10 0.91 -8.17
N ILE A 149 -5.60 1.86 -7.38
CA ILE A 149 -4.18 2.21 -7.32
C ILE A 149 -3.33 1.01 -6.88
N THR A 150 -3.78 0.28 -5.86
CA THR A 150 -3.08 -0.93 -5.38
C THR A 150 -3.01 -2.00 -6.47
N GLN A 151 -4.07 -2.19 -7.27
CA GLN A 151 -4.04 -3.11 -8.42
C GLN A 151 -3.06 -2.63 -9.51
N PHE A 152 -2.99 -1.32 -9.79
CA PHE A 152 -1.99 -0.79 -10.72
C PHE A 152 -0.56 -0.93 -10.18
N ALA A 153 -0.34 -0.79 -8.87
CA ALA A 153 0.95 -1.01 -8.25
C ALA A 153 1.37 -2.49 -8.29
N VAL A 154 0.44 -3.44 -8.19
CA VAL A 154 0.72 -4.86 -8.46
C VAL A 154 1.19 -5.04 -9.91
N TRP A 155 0.38 -4.62 -10.89
CA TRP A 155 0.72 -4.72 -12.31
C TRP A 155 1.99 -3.94 -12.70
N TYR A 156 2.35 -2.88 -11.96
CA TYR A 156 3.62 -2.19 -12.16
C TYR A 156 4.81 -3.12 -11.98
N TYR A 157 4.75 -4.04 -11.02
CA TYR A 157 5.79 -5.03 -10.80
C TYR A 157 5.61 -6.28 -11.67
N THR A 158 4.39 -6.82 -11.78
CA THR A 158 4.15 -8.13 -12.44
C THR A 158 3.93 -8.07 -13.94
N ASP A 159 3.54 -6.92 -14.51
CA ASP A 159 3.07 -6.80 -15.89
C ASP A 159 3.72 -5.62 -16.65
N SER A 160 4.77 -5.04 -16.09
CA SER A 160 5.44 -3.82 -16.59
C SER A 160 4.49 -2.63 -16.84
N PHE A 161 3.33 -2.64 -16.20
CA PHE A 161 2.25 -1.65 -16.38
C PHE A 161 2.61 -0.29 -15.79
N ASN A 162 2.14 0.79 -16.40
CA ASN A 162 2.22 2.14 -15.84
C ASN A 162 0.81 2.69 -15.69
N MET A 163 0.51 3.32 -14.54
CA MET A 163 -0.81 3.92 -14.30
C MET A 163 -1.15 4.94 -15.41
N PRO A 164 -2.24 4.75 -16.17
CA PRO A 164 -2.61 5.65 -17.24
C PRO A 164 -3.20 6.96 -16.66
N LEU A 165 -3.16 8.05 -17.43
CA LEU A 165 -3.76 9.33 -17.02
C LEU A 165 -5.29 9.32 -17.02
N ARG A 166 -5.92 8.32 -17.65
CA ARG A 166 -7.38 8.15 -17.75
C ARG A 166 -7.77 6.68 -17.66
N ASP A 167 -8.96 6.43 -17.14
CA ASP A 167 -9.56 5.10 -17.15
C ASP A 167 -10.16 4.72 -18.51
N THR A 168 -10.67 3.49 -18.61
CA THR A 168 -11.28 2.96 -19.84
C THR A 168 -12.64 3.58 -20.22
N SER A 169 -13.18 4.50 -19.40
CA SER A 169 -14.33 5.34 -19.74
C SER A 169 -13.93 6.76 -20.15
N GLY A 170 -12.64 7.11 -20.04
CA GLY A 170 -12.09 8.42 -20.36
C GLY A 170 -12.08 9.41 -19.19
N LEU A 171 -12.52 9.01 -17.99
CA LEU A 171 -12.37 9.83 -16.79
C LEU A 171 -10.89 9.93 -16.41
N ALA A 172 -10.43 11.11 -15.99
CA ALA A 172 -9.05 11.32 -15.58
C ALA A 172 -8.87 11.02 -14.09
N TYR A 173 -7.74 10.38 -13.75
CA TYR A 173 -7.32 10.28 -12.34
C TYR A 173 -6.88 11.65 -11.84
N SER A 174 -7.15 11.93 -10.57
CA SER A 174 -6.67 13.12 -9.88
C SER A 174 -5.16 13.05 -9.62
N GLN A 175 -4.55 14.21 -9.35
CA GLN A 175 -3.13 14.25 -8.98
C GLN A 175 -2.85 13.44 -7.71
N ASN A 176 -3.76 13.48 -6.73
CA ASN A 176 -3.67 12.69 -5.50
C ASN A 176 -3.61 11.17 -5.76
N GLU A 177 -4.34 10.67 -6.75
CA GLU A 177 -4.33 9.25 -7.13
C GLU A 177 -3.03 8.86 -7.82
N LEU A 178 -2.49 9.74 -8.68
CA LEU A 178 -1.19 9.54 -9.33
C LEU A 178 -0.03 9.61 -8.33
N ASP A 179 -0.09 10.54 -7.37
CA ASP A 179 0.91 10.69 -6.31
C ASP A 179 0.87 9.50 -5.34
N ALA A 180 -0.32 9.03 -4.95
CA ALA A 180 -0.48 7.83 -4.13
C ALA A 180 0.04 6.56 -4.82
N PHE A 181 -0.15 6.43 -6.14
CA PHE A 181 0.47 5.36 -6.92
C PHE A 181 2.00 5.44 -6.86
N ASN A 182 2.57 6.63 -7.07
CA ASN A 182 4.01 6.85 -6.97
C ASN A 182 4.57 6.54 -5.58
N ASP A 183 3.90 6.96 -4.51
CA ASP A 183 4.26 6.64 -3.12
C ASP A 183 4.24 5.12 -2.87
N LEU A 184 3.26 4.41 -3.44
CA LEU A 184 3.10 2.96 -3.24
C LEU A 184 4.19 2.15 -3.97
N ILE A 185 4.53 2.49 -5.22
CA ILE A 185 5.60 1.80 -5.97
C ILE A 185 7.02 2.23 -5.56
N ASN A 186 7.17 3.34 -4.81
CA ASN A 186 8.44 3.78 -4.23
C ASN A 186 8.50 3.60 -2.70
N SER A 187 7.60 2.77 -2.14
CA SER A 187 7.57 2.55 -0.69
C SER A 187 8.90 2.00 -0.16
N THR A 188 9.35 2.57 0.95
CA THR A 188 10.51 2.12 1.72
C THR A 188 10.11 1.59 3.10
N THR A 189 8.82 1.36 3.33
CA THR A 189 8.28 0.90 4.62
C THR A 189 8.95 -0.40 5.08
N ALA A 190 9.31 -0.45 6.35
CA ALA A 190 9.90 -1.63 6.97
C ALA A 190 8.80 -2.68 7.25
N ILE A 191 8.95 -3.87 6.67
CA ILE A 191 7.95 -4.94 6.76
C ILE A 191 8.21 -5.80 8.02
N PRO A 192 7.19 -6.02 8.89
CA PRO A 192 7.31 -6.93 10.03
C PRO A 192 7.58 -8.37 9.60
N ALA A 193 8.51 -9.04 10.29
CA ALA A 193 8.79 -10.46 10.07
C ALA A 193 7.53 -11.32 10.23
N GLY A 194 7.30 -12.25 9.30
CA GLY A 194 6.08 -13.07 9.23
C GLY A 194 4.99 -12.49 8.34
N THR A 195 5.10 -11.25 7.88
CA THR A 195 4.30 -10.74 6.75
C THR A 195 4.72 -11.45 5.47
N SER A 196 3.75 -11.95 4.70
CA SER A 196 4.00 -12.69 3.46
C SER A 196 2.92 -12.44 2.42
N ILE A 197 3.16 -12.89 1.18
CA ILE A 197 2.15 -12.94 0.12
C ILE A 197 1.60 -14.36 0.03
N ASP A 198 0.28 -14.49 -0.02
CA ASP A 198 -0.40 -15.71 -0.45
C ASP A 198 -0.65 -15.64 -1.96
N ILE A 199 -0.23 -16.68 -2.69
CA ILE A 199 -0.46 -16.82 -4.13
C ILE A 199 -1.61 -17.80 -4.36
N TYR A 200 -2.48 -17.44 -5.29
CA TYR A 200 -3.59 -18.25 -5.74
C TYR A 200 -3.38 -18.53 -7.23
N ARG A 201 -2.85 -19.72 -7.52
CA ARG A 201 -2.61 -20.22 -8.87
C ARG A 201 -3.92 -20.69 -9.49
N SER A 202 -4.24 -20.16 -10.67
CA SER A 202 -5.47 -20.55 -11.39
C SER A 202 -5.36 -21.99 -11.87
N LYS A 203 -6.44 -22.77 -11.70
CA LYS A 203 -6.55 -24.12 -12.29
C LYS A 203 -6.90 -24.10 -13.78
N ASN A 204 -7.14 -22.92 -14.36
CA ASN A 204 -7.30 -22.72 -15.80
C ASN A 204 -6.35 -21.60 -16.28
N ALA A 205 -5.46 -21.92 -17.23
CA ALA A 205 -4.45 -21.03 -17.78
C ALA A 205 -4.99 -19.82 -18.55
N ASP A 206 -6.28 -19.82 -18.94
CA ASP A 206 -6.94 -18.66 -19.56
C ASP A 206 -7.16 -17.51 -18.57
N TYR A 207 -7.15 -17.80 -17.26
CA TYR A 207 -7.47 -16.84 -16.20
C TYR A 207 -6.21 -16.36 -15.46
N GLN A 208 -6.25 -15.10 -15.05
CA GLN A 208 -5.25 -14.42 -14.23
C GLN A 208 -4.93 -15.22 -12.95
N HIS A 209 -3.67 -15.15 -12.54
CA HIS A 209 -3.25 -15.58 -11.21
C HIS A 209 -3.47 -14.45 -10.22
N LEU A 210 -3.67 -14.79 -8.94
CA LEU A 210 -4.04 -13.81 -7.92
C LEU A 210 -3.08 -13.86 -6.75
N LEU A 211 -2.99 -12.73 -6.04
CA LEU A 211 -2.24 -12.59 -4.80
C LEU A 211 -3.07 -11.90 -3.72
N SER A 212 -2.73 -12.14 -2.46
CA SER A 212 -3.26 -11.41 -1.31
C SER A 212 -2.18 -11.28 -0.22
N GLY A 213 -2.24 -10.22 0.59
CA GLY A 213 -1.29 -10.00 1.67
C GLY A 213 -1.71 -10.73 2.95
N HIS A 214 -0.86 -11.65 3.43
CA HIS A 214 -0.97 -12.19 4.78
C HIS A 214 -0.18 -11.28 5.73
N ILE A 215 -0.87 -10.29 6.28
CA ILE A 215 -0.24 -9.23 7.09
C ILE A 215 -0.24 -9.60 8.57
N VAL A 216 0.95 -9.53 9.18
CA VAL A 216 1.12 -9.69 10.63
C VAL A 216 1.32 -8.31 11.24
N ASP A 217 0.43 -7.92 12.14
CA ASP A 217 0.64 -6.70 12.92
C ASP A 217 1.87 -6.86 13.83
N PRO A 218 2.75 -5.84 13.91
CA PRO A 218 3.95 -5.92 14.71
C PRO A 218 3.57 -6.13 16.18
N THR A 219 3.97 -7.28 16.74
CA THR A 219 3.77 -7.55 18.17
C THR A 219 4.47 -6.45 18.96
N PRO A 220 3.80 -5.77 19.90
CA PRO A 220 4.45 -4.69 20.64
C PRO A 220 5.63 -5.25 21.42
N THR A 221 6.84 -4.80 21.08
CA THR A 221 8.05 -5.13 21.83
C THR A 221 7.80 -4.81 23.30
N PRO A 222 7.97 -5.77 24.24
CA PRO A 222 7.67 -5.52 25.63
C PRO A 222 8.53 -4.35 26.11
N THR A 223 7.87 -3.27 26.56
CA THR A 223 8.56 -2.11 27.11
C THR A 223 9.45 -2.58 28.25
N PRO A 224 10.76 -2.29 28.25
CA PRO A 224 11.64 -2.74 29.30
C PRO A 224 11.10 -2.24 30.64
N THR A 225 10.81 -3.17 31.55
CA THR A 225 10.30 -2.82 32.88
C THR A 225 11.31 -1.88 33.53
N PRO A 226 10.92 -0.70 34.04
CA PRO A 226 11.87 0.25 34.58
C PRO A 226 12.64 -0.41 35.72
N THR A 227 13.96 -0.53 35.57
CA THR A 227 14.85 -1.04 36.61
C THR A 227 14.59 -0.25 37.89
N PRO A 228 14.29 -0.88 39.03
CA PRO A 228 13.99 -0.16 40.25
C PRO A 228 15.18 0.74 40.61
N THR A 229 14.93 2.05 40.67
CA THR A 229 15.95 3.04 41.04
C THR A 229 16.52 2.65 42.41
N PRO A 230 17.86 2.54 42.56
CA PRO A 230 18.45 2.19 43.85
C PRO A 230 17.99 3.19 44.90
N THR A 231 17.43 2.67 46.01
CA THR A 231 16.95 3.51 47.10
C THR A 231 18.11 4.37 47.61
N PRO A 232 17.97 5.71 47.69
CA PRO A 232 19.05 6.56 48.14
C PRO A 232 19.41 6.20 49.59
N THR A 233 20.68 5.86 49.80
CA THR A 233 21.24 5.63 51.14
C THR A 233 20.94 6.86 52.01
N PRO A 234 20.39 6.73 53.22
CA PRO A 234 20.00 7.87 54.03
C PRO A 234 21.20 8.78 54.30
N THR A 235 21.13 10.01 53.81
CA THR A 235 22.14 11.04 54.05
C THR A 235 22.28 11.26 55.56
N PRO A 236 23.51 11.26 56.13
CA PRO A 236 23.68 11.53 57.55
C PRO A 236 23.10 12.90 57.90
N VAL A 237 22.32 12.95 58.99
CA VAL A 237 21.65 14.17 59.44
C VAL A 237 22.72 15.21 59.81
N PRO A 238 22.70 16.42 59.22
CA PRO A 238 23.67 17.46 59.56
C PRO A 238 23.45 17.90 61.01
N THR A 239 24.56 18.00 61.76
CA THR A 239 24.58 18.63 63.09
C THR A 239 24.01 20.05 63.03
N PRO A 240 23.13 20.44 63.98
CA PRO A 240 22.47 21.75 63.93
C PRO A 240 23.48 22.89 64.04
N THR A 241 23.53 23.73 63.01
CA THR A 241 24.29 24.98 62.99
C THR A 241 23.68 25.97 63.99
N PRO A 242 24.48 26.73 64.77
CA PRO A 242 23.95 27.71 65.70
C PRO A 242 23.12 28.79 65.00
N THR A 243 21.99 29.16 65.61
CA THR A 243 21.02 30.12 65.08
C THR A 243 21.66 31.51 64.91
N PRO A 244 21.66 32.11 63.71
CA PRO A 244 22.15 33.48 63.54
C PRO A 244 21.22 34.49 64.21
N THR A 245 21.81 35.53 64.82
CA THR A 245 21.11 36.66 65.41
C THR A 245 20.28 37.41 64.35
N PRO A 246 19.06 37.89 64.66
CA PRO A 246 18.19 38.53 63.68
C PRO A 246 18.78 39.85 63.15
N THR A 247 18.95 39.92 61.84
CA THR A 247 19.30 41.14 61.10
C THR A 247 18.15 42.15 61.17
N PRO A 248 18.40 43.46 61.40
CA PRO A 248 17.33 44.46 61.46
C PRO A 248 16.59 44.60 60.13
N THR A 249 15.27 44.76 60.23
CA THR A 249 14.34 44.87 59.09
C THR A 249 14.65 46.12 58.25
N PRO A 250 14.80 46.01 56.92
CA PRO A 250 15.04 47.18 56.07
C PRO A 250 13.78 48.05 55.95
N THR A 251 13.99 49.36 56.00
CA THR A 251 12.96 50.39 55.83
C THR A 251 12.33 50.31 54.42
N PRO A 252 11.00 50.45 54.26
CA PRO A 252 10.38 50.39 52.94
C PRO A 252 10.85 51.53 52.02
N VAL A 253 11.26 51.15 50.81
CA VAL A 253 11.60 52.08 49.72
C VAL A 253 10.29 52.63 49.12
N PRO A 254 10.20 53.95 48.81
CA PRO A 254 8.99 54.53 48.25
C PRO A 254 8.66 53.97 46.86
N THR A 255 7.39 53.67 46.65
CA THR A 255 6.83 53.18 45.39
C THR A 255 6.98 54.25 44.28
N PRO A 256 7.51 53.92 43.09
CA PRO A 256 7.60 54.88 42.00
C PRO A 256 6.21 55.24 41.45
N THR A 257 6.00 56.54 41.21
CA THR A 257 4.78 57.12 40.64
C THR A 257 4.53 56.58 39.21
N PRO A 258 3.29 56.20 38.84
CA PRO A 258 3.02 55.66 37.50
C PRO A 258 3.28 56.70 36.41
N THR A 259 4.02 56.28 35.37
CA THR A 259 4.27 57.05 34.15
C THR A 259 2.95 57.22 33.37
N PRO A 260 2.62 58.41 32.85
CA PRO A 260 1.38 58.62 32.10
C PRO A 260 1.37 57.80 30.80
N VAL A 261 0.21 57.19 30.52
CA VAL A 261 -0.04 56.43 29.29
C VAL A 261 -0.08 57.38 28.09
N PRO A 262 0.60 57.08 26.97
CA PRO A 262 0.55 57.92 25.78
C PRO A 262 -0.84 57.92 25.13
N THR A 263 -1.31 59.11 24.75
CA THR A 263 -2.57 59.35 24.06
C THR A 263 -2.60 58.61 22.70
N PRO A 264 -3.69 57.92 22.33
CA PRO A 264 -3.77 57.24 21.03
C PRO A 264 -3.73 58.24 19.86
N THR A 265 -2.85 57.95 18.89
CA THR A 265 -2.75 58.68 17.62
C THR A 265 -4.04 58.49 16.80
N PRO A 266 -4.62 59.54 16.18
CA PRO A 266 -5.87 59.40 15.43
C PRO A 266 -5.69 58.54 14.18
N THR A 267 -6.63 57.61 13.98
CA THR A 267 -6.74 56.75 12.81
C THR A 267 -6.97 57.58 11.53
N PRO A 268 -6.26 57.33 10.41
CA PRO A 268 -6.52 58.03 9.16
C PRO A 268 -7.92 57.72 8.60
N VAL A 269 -8.56 58.75 8.05
CA VAL A 269 -9.89 58.68 7.42
C VAL A 269 -9.81 57.88 6.11
N PRO A 270 -10.72 56.93 5.84
CA PRO A 270 -10.72 56.17 4.59
C PRO A 270 -11.04 57.06 3.38
N THR A 271 -10.23 56.92 2.32
CA THR A 271 -10.47 57.52 1.00
C THR A 271 -11.72 56.92 0.35
N PRO A 272 -12.64 57.72 -0.23
CA PRO A 272 -13.85 57.17 -0.85
C PRO A 272 -13.56 56.34 -2.10
N THR A 273 -14.10 55.12 -2.13
CA THR A 273 -14.05 54.19 -3.26
C THR A 273 -14.88 54.72 -4.44
N PRO A 274 -14.33 54.82 -5.66
CA PRO A 274 -15.12 55.10 -6.86
C PRO A 274 -16.14 53.99 -7.12
N GLY A 275 -17.42 54.36 -7.30
CA GLY A 275 -18.51 53.40 -7.46
C GLY A 275 -18.42 52.60 -8.76
N THR A 276 -18.51 51.28 -8.65
CA THR A 276 -18.52 50.36 -9.80
C THR A 276 -19.90 50.36 -10.45
N THR A 277 -20.09 51.18 -11.48
CA THR A 277 -21.27 51.09 -12.35
C THR A 277 -21.13 49.91 -13.32
N THR A 278 -22.02 48.94 -13.21
CA THR A 278 -22.13 47.83 -14.18
C THR A 278 -22.53 48.34 -15.57
N PRO A 279 -21.77 48.06 -16.65
CA PRO A 279 -22.22 48.29 -18.01
C PRO A 279 -23.28 47.26 -18.44
N LYS A 280 -24.25 47.69 -19.24
CA LYS A 280 -25.25 46.80 -19.87
C LYS A 280 -24.67 46.10 -21.10
N THR A 281 -25.25 44.95 -21.43
CA THR A 281 -25.02 44.24 -22.69
C THR A 281 -25.27 45.11 -23.91
N GLY A 282 -24.26 45.22 -24.79
CA GLY A 282 -24.40 45.60 -26.19
C GLY A 282 -24.35 47.10 -26.52
N ASP A 283 -23.19 47.58 -26.96
CA ASP A 283 -23.06 48.24 -28.26
C ASP A 283 -21.62 48.17 -28.81
N ARG A 284 -21.49 48.26 -30.14
CA ARG A 284 -20.30 48.38 -31.02
C ARG A 284 -18.88 48.12 -30.46
N GLY A 285 -18.29 47.03 -30.94
CA GLY A 285 -16.82 46.82 -30.88
C GLY A 285 -16.07 47.62 -31.96
N ASP A 286 -14.97 48.25 -31.55
CA ASP A 286 -14.11 49.06 -32.43
C ASP A 286 -13.12 48.16 -33.21
N ILE A 287 -13.32 48.06 -34.52
CA ILE A 287 -12.56 47.14 -35.41
C ILE A 287 -11.09 47.58 -35.58
N SER A 288 -10.78 48.82 -35.21
CA SER A 288 -9.47 49.47 -35.34
C SER A 288 -8.31 48.73 -34.65
N LEU A 289 -8.57 47.97 -33.58
CA LEU A 289 -7.52 47.30 -32.80
C LEU A 289 -6.98 46.02 -33.46
N TYR A 290 -7.80 45.32 -34.26
CA TYR A 290 -7.38 44.07 -34.94
C TYR A 290 -6.58 44.31 -36.22
N ALA A 291 -6.75 45.47 -36.87
CA ALA A 291 -5.96 45.83 -38.06
C ALA A 291 -4.47 46.08 -37.73
N GLY A 292 -4.18 46.59 -36.53
CA GLY A 292 -2.81 46.89 -36.09
C GLY A 292 -1.93 45.65 -35.90
N LEU A 293 -2.47 44.57 -35.29
CA LEU A 293 -1.68 43.36 -35.02
C LEU A 293 -1.30 42.58 -36.29
N MET A 294 -2.13 42.59 -37.33
CA MET A 294 -1.87 41.82 -38.56
C MET A 294 -0.73 42.40 -39.44
N LEU A 295 -0.45 43.71 -39.31
CA LEU A 295 0.65 44.34 -40.07
C LEU A 295 2.03 44.06 -39.48
N VAL A 296 2.13 43.87 -38.15
CA VAL A 296 3.41 43.62 -37.47
C VAL A 296 3.89 42.18 -37.71
N SER A 297 2.98 41.19 -37.78
CA SER A 297 3.34 39.80 -38.07
C SER A 297 3.78 39.56 -39.52
N GLY A 298 3.22 40.30 -40.48
CA GLY A 298 3.55 40.14 -41.90
C GLY A 298 4.98 40.57 -42.24
N LEU A 299 5.48 41.65 -41.63
CA LEU A 299 6.80 42.21 -41.94
C LEU A 299 7.94 41.29 -41.48
N VAL A 300 7.78 40.61 -40.33
CA VAL A 300 8.78 39.69 -39.77
C VAL A 300 8.99 38.46 -40.68
N ILE A 301 7.92 37.93 -41.28
CA ILE A 301 7.99 36.76 -42.16
C ILE A 301 8.74 37.08 -43.46
N VAL A 302 8.55 38.28 -44.03
CA VAL A 302 9.26 38.71 -45.25
C VAL A 302 10.77 38.89 -45.00
N CYS A 303 11.17 39.42 -43.84
CA CYS A 303 12.59 39.54 -43.48
C CYS A 303 13.29 38.17 -43.37
N VAL A 304 12.66 37.19 -42.71
CA VAL A 304 13.23 35.83 -42.56
C VAL A 304 13.41 35.14 -43.92
N LEU A 305 12.43 35.27 -44.83
CA LEU A 305 12.50 34.68 -46.17
C LEU A 305 13.57 35.33 -47.07
N PHE A 306 13.88 36.62 -46.88
CA PHE A 306 14.97 37.28 -47.60
C PHE A 306 16.35 36.86 -47.08
N SER A 307 16.52 36.67 -45.76
CA SER A 307 17.79 36.24 -45.18
C SER A 307 18.20 34.82 -45.61
N CYS A 308 17.24 33.89 -45.73
CA CYS A 308 17.54 32.53 -46.18
C CYS A 308 17.96 32.43 -47.67
N LYS A 309 17.72 33.47 -48.48
CA LYS A 309 17.98 33.44 -49.93
C LYS A 309 19.33 34.04 -50.35
N GLN A 310 20.22 34.36 -49.39
CA GLN A 310 21.59 34.83 -49.66
C GLN A 310 22.68 33.89 -49.11
N GLN A 311 22.33 32.65 -48.75
CA GLN A 311 23.28 31.61 -48.30
C GLN A 311 23.14 30.26 -49.05
N ALA A 312 22.64 30.31 -50.28
CA ALA A 312 22.57 29.18 -51.22
C ALA A 312 22.90 29.67 -52.64
#